data_AF-A0A1M5KUJ3-F1
#
_entry.id   AF-A0A1M5KUJ3-F1
#
_cell.length_a   1.000
_cell.length_b   1.000
_cell.length_c   1.000
_cell.angle_alpha   90.00
_cell.angle_beta   90.00
_cell.angle_gamma   90.00
#
_symmetry.space_group_name_H-M   'P 1'
#
loop_
_entity.id
_entity.type
_entity.pdbx_description
1 polymer ?
#
loop_
_entity_poly.entity_id
_entity_poly.type
_entity_poly.pdbx_seq_one_letter_code
_entity_poly.pdbx_strand_id
1 'polypeptide(L)'
;MKLRSGSNFAKIYKVFKMKEYRIKKRVRLSVYVFASLAIVLYGGLTIALIIPPFNTITEEMHQAMPGLWLTGLFLAMVILMIVSIISTKKRKIILADKSVISIGLWGKRELKFADIKGFRLDRNPKYPQIKNLVIEPIERKMKSINIGFFLKDMDDLKSSLDSKLKDLDADKSIALEQKYKREEQEILQNNDFGFTIEEREEKLKKAHLFVKVLNSITAIVVVWLFFYPRPYKYAVIACVSLPLIGFLSVKFWKGLIQIDVEKGSVYPTVVFPILFPGLILGLRVMLDFSIENYTNIWIPAIVISFIYAALVIISSKKMSFKNAKAYFSILSYVVFGFLYGYSTVVATNCVFDHSEPKVFASEVLSKTINESRKSTTYYLNLSPWGEKTEAEKISVDSDLYNNIQTGDEVSVYQFKGRFNIPWVVVDYAR
;
A
#
# COMPACT_ATOMS: atom_id res chain seq x y z
N MET A 1 71.38 -35.35 24.82
CA MET A 1 70.62 -36.16 25.80
C MET A 1 69.80 -35.18 26.65
N LYS A 2 68.49 -34.98 26.38
CA LYS A 2 67.34 -35.46 27.19
C LYS A 2 67.52 -35.18 28.71
N LEU A 3 66.62 -34.58 29.50
CA LEU A 3 65.16 -34.31 29.45
C LEU A 3 64.74 -33.46 30.68
N ARG A 4 63.55 -32.79 30.58
CA ARG A 4 62.61 -32.32 31.65
C ARG A 4 63.03 -31.13 32.55
N SER A 5 62.14 -30.26 33.03
CA SER A 5 60.67 -30.05 32.97
C SER A 5 60.41 -28.58 33.36
N GLY A 6 59.47 -27.81 32.79
CA GLY A 6 58.04 -27.91 33.05
C GLY A 6 57.44 -26.53 33.38
N SER A 7 56.25 -26.27 32.83
CA SER A 7 55.26 -25.23 33.20
C SER A 7 55.67 -23.76 33.20
N ASN A 8 55.22 -22.99 32.21
CA ASN A 8 53.93 -22.29 32.28
C ASN A 8 53.72 -21.43 31.02
N PHE A 9 52.45 -21.15 30.70
CA PHE A 9 51.96 -20.40 29.55
C PHE A 9 51.71 -21.18 28.26
N ALA A 10 50.94 -22.27 28.39
CA ALA A 10 49.92 -22.54 27.38
C ALA A 10 48.88 -21.40 27.44
N LYS A 11 49.12 -20.31 26.70
CA LYS A 11 48.09 -19.34 26.33
C LYS A 11 47.03 -20.10 25.53
N ILE A 12 45.95 -20.49 26.21
CA ILE A 12 44.70 -20.91 25.60
C ILE A 12 44.17 -19.71 24.82
N TYR A 13 44.59 -19.57 23.56
CA TYR A 13 43.83 -18.79 22.59
C TYR A 13 42.58 -19.59 22.29
N LYS A 14 41.56 -19.42 23.13
CA LYS A 14 40.19 -19.76 22.77
C LYS A 14 39.86 -18.81 21.63
N VAL A 15 39.98 -19.30 20.39
CA VAL A 15 39.51 -18.58 19.20
C VAL A 15 38.02 -18.33 19.42
N PHE A 16 37.67 -17.12 19.84
CA PHE A 16 36.28 -16.68 19.97
C PHE A 16 35.63 -16.92 18.60
N LYS A 17 34.68 -17.85 18.53
CA LYS A 17 34.09 -18.31 17.27
C LYS A 17 33.06 -17.29 16.82
N MET A 18 33.54 -16.13 16.36
CA MET A 18 32.68 -15.08 15.83
C MET A 18 32.16 -15.50 14.47
N LYS A 19 30.84 -15.66 14.35
CA LYS A 19 30.20 -15.98 13.07
C LYS A 19 29.56 -14.73 12.48
N GLU A 20 29.94 -14.42 11.26
CA GLU A 20 29.47 -13.22 10.55
C GLU A 20 28.44 -13.59 9.48
N TYR A 21 27.32 -12.88 9.50
CA TYR A 21 26.24 -13.01 8.52
C TYR A 21 26.09 -11.70 7.75
N ARG A 22 26.12 -11.80 6.43
CA ARG A 22 25.98 -10.66 5.49
C ARG A 22 24.77 -10.83 4.59
N ILE A 23 24.38 -9.76 3.89
CA ILE A 23 23.33 -9.84 2.86
C ILE A 23 23.73 -10.82 1.76
N LYS A 24 22.75 -11.63 1.31
CA LYS A 24 22.88 -12.60 0.21
C LYS A 24 23.57 -11.97 -1.02
N LYS A 25 24.53 -12.69 -1.63
CA LYS A 25 25.31 -12.18 -2.79
C LYS A 25 24.40 -11.71 -3.93
N ARG A 26 23.38 -12.48 -4.27
CA ARG A 26 22.40 -12.13 -5.33
C ARG A 26 21.68 -10.81 -5.02
N VAL A 27 21.20 -10.62 -3.80
CA VAL A 27 20.50 -9.38 -3.38
C VAL A 27 21.45 -8.18 -3.43
N ARG A 28 22.70 -8.33 -2.95
CA ARG A 28 23.69 -7.26 -3.05
C ARG A 28 23.93 -6.85 -4.49
N LEU A 29 24.11 -7.84 -5.38
CA LEU A 29 24.31 -7.61 -6.81
C LEU A 29 23.10 -6.90 -7.42
N SER A 30 21.88 -7.36 -7.15
CA SER A 30 20.66 -6.70 -7.63
C SER A 30 20.57 -5.25 -7.16
N VAL A 31 20.82 -4.97 -5.87
CA VAL A 31 20.84 -3.59 -5.36
C VAL A 31 21.90 -2.77 -6.09
N TYR A 32 23.10 -3.29 -6.30
CA TYR A 32 24.16 -2.55 -7.00
C TYR A 32 23.78 -2.25 -8.45
N VAL A 33 23.20 -3.21 -9.17
CA VAL A 33 22.77 -3.01 -10.56
C VAL A 33 21.63 -2.00 -10.65
N PHE A 34 20.52 -2.23 -9.92
CA PHE A 34 19.35 -1.36 -10.01
C PHE A 34 19.59 0.03 -9.44
N ALA A 35 20.33 0.16 -8.33
CA ALA A 35 20.68 1.46 -7.78
C ALA A 35 21.61 2.23 -8.72
N SER A 36 22.57 1.57 -9.38
CA SER A 36 23.45 2.24 -10.34
C SER A 36 22.68 2.70 -11.58
N LEU A 37 21.78 1.88 -12.12
CA LEU A 37 20.90 2.27 -13.23
C LEU A 37 20.01 3.45 -12.85
N ALA A 38 19.42 3.43 -11.64
CA ALA A 38 18.61 4.53 -11.14
C ALA A 38 19.43 5.81 -10.92
N ILE A 39 20.69 5.71 -10.47
CA ILE A 39 21.60 6.86 -10.35
C ILE A 39 21.86 7.47 -11.73
N VAL A 40 22.13 6.65 -12.75
CA VAL A 40 22.32 7.13 -14.13
C VAL A 40 21.05 7.77 -14.67
N LEU A 41 19.88 7.14 -14.46
CA LEU A 41 18.60 7.66 -14.91
C LEU A 41 18.28 9.01 -14.25
N TYR A 42 18.20 9.06 -12.92
CA TYR A 42 17.84 10.28 -12.21
C TYR A 42 18.91 11.36 -12.32
N GLY A 43 20.20 10.98 -12.32
CA GLY A 43 21.31 11.91 -12.57
C GLY A 43 21.26 12.49 -13.98
N GLY A 44 20.96 11.66 -14.99
CA GLY A 44 20.76 12.10 -16.37
C GLY A 44 19.56 13.04 -16.52
N LEU A 45 18.44 12.74 -15.85
CA LEU A 45 17.27 13.62 -15.81
C LEU A 45 17.57 14.95 -15.11
N THR A 46 18.35 14.93 -14.02
CA THR A 46 18.83 16.17 -13.37
C THR A 46 19.68 17.00 -14.32
N ILE A 47 20.59 16.38 -15.07
CA ILE A 47 21.44 17.07 -16.05
C ILE A 47 20.58 17.64 -17.20
N ALA A 48 19.63 16.85 -17.70
CA ALA A 48 18.73 17.26 -18.78
C ALA A 48 17.89 18.48 -18.40
N LEU A 49 17.46 18.59 -17.14
CA LEU A 49 16.74 19.75 -16.62
C LEU A 49 17.59 21.03 -16.51
N ILE A 50 18.91 20.90 -16.38
CA ILE A 50 19.82 22.03 -16.10
C ILE A 50 20.55 22.53 -17.36
N ILE A 51 20.86 21.64 -18.32
CA ILE A 51 21.73 21.96 -19.47
C ILE A 51 20.92 22.16 -20.76
N PRO A 52 20.91 23.36 -21.38
CA PRO A 52 20.44 23.56 -22.76
C PRO A 52 21.43 22.87 -23.71
N PRO A 53 21.01 21.89 -24.55
CA PRO A 53 19.73 21.85 -25.28
C PRO A 53 18.67 20.85 -24.75
N PHE A 54 18.96 20.10 -23.68
CA PHE A 54 18.08 19.00 -23.22
C PHE A 54 16.87 19.48 -22.40
N ASN A 55 16.91 20.72 -21.90
CA ASN A 55 15.82 21.30 -21.11
C ASN A 55 14.53 21.49 -21.93
N THR A 56 14.64 21.63 -23.25
CA THR A 56 13.51 21.76 -24.20
C THR A 56 12.58 20.55 -24.18
N ILE A 57 13.10 19.34 -23.98
CA ILE A 57 12.32 18.09 -23.86
C ILE A 57 11.51 18.05 -22.55
N THR A 58 11.92 18.84 -21.56
CA THR A 58 11.32 18.86 -20.22
C THR A 58 10.46 20.10 -19.93
N GLU A 59 10.26 20.98 -20.91
CA GLU A 59 9.44 22.19 -20.77
C GLU A 59 7.99 21.85 -20.36
N GLU A 60 7.39 20.80 -20.95
CA GLU A 60 6.05 20.33 -20.56
C GLU A 60 5.98 19.85 -19.10
N MET A 61 7.04 19.19 -18.61
CA MET A 61 7.13 18.74 -17.21
C MET A 61 7.34 19.92 -16.25
N HIS A 62 8.08 20.95 -16.68
CA HIS A 62 8.30 22.17 -15.90
C HIS A 62 7.04 23.03 -15.81
N GLN A 63 6.26 23.10 -16.89
CA GLN A 63 4.96 23.78 -16.92
C GLN A 63 3.94 23.08 -16.02
N ALA A 64 3.95 21.74 -15.96
CA ALA A 64 3.06 20.97 -15.07
C ALA A 64 3.41 21.09 -13.58
N MET A 65 4.67 21.42 -13.23
CA MET A 65 5.14 21.59 -11.84
C MET A 65 6.25 22.67 -11.77
N PRO A 66 5.90 23.97 -11.69
CA PRO A 66 6.88 25.04 -11.70
C PRO A 66 7.80 25.01 -10.47
N GLY A 67 9.11 25.17 -10.68
CA GLY A 67 10.12 25.35 -9.62
C GLY A 67 11.26 24.32 -9.56
N LEU A 68 12.27 24.59 -8.71
CA LEU A 68 13.48 23.74 -8.54
C LEU A 68 13.23 22.42 -7.79
N TRP A 69 11.99 22.15 -7.36
CA TRP A 69 11.66 20.96 -6.57
C TRP A 69 11.81 19.66 -7.33
N LEU A 70 11.54 19.64 -8.64
CA LEU A 70 11.73 18.44 -9.46
C LEU A 70 13.21 18.04 -9.54
N THR A 71 14.09 19.01 -9.74
CA THR A 71 15.55 18.84 -9.68
C THR A 71 15.99 18.34 -8.30
N GLY A 72 15.47 18.95 -7.24
CA GLY A 72 15.71 18.52 -5.85
C GLY A 72 15.25 17.10 -5.57
N LEU A 73 14.10 16.69 -6.13
CA LEU A 73 13.55 15.34 -6.02
C LEU A 73 14.47 14.32 -6.69
N PHE A 74 14.92 14.57 -7.93
CA PHE A 74 15.84 13.67 -8.63
C PHE A 74 17.19 13.55 -7.91
N LEU A 75 17.74 14.65 -7.40
CA LEU A 75 18.93 14.63 -6.55
C LEU A 75 18.71 13.81 -5.28
N ALA A 76 17.57 13.96 -4.61
CA ALA A 76 17.22 13.17 -3.44
C ALA A 76 17.14 11.67 -3.77
N MET A 77 16.61 11.31 -4.95
CA MET A 77 16.58 9.92 -5.43
C MET A 77 17.98 9.36 -5.66
N VAL A 78 18.89 10.15 -6.27
CA VAL A 78 20.30 9.76 -6.44
C VAL A 78 20.97 9.50 -5.08
N ILE A 79 20.81 10.43 -4.12
CA ILE A 79 21.34 10.27 -2.76
C ILE A 79 20.78 9.00 -2.09
N LEU A 80 19.48 8.74 -2.23
CA LEU A 80 18.82 7.56 -1.68
C LEU A 80 19.38 6.25 -2.27
N MET A 81 19.69 6.23 -3.57
CA MET A 81 20.34 5.08 -4.22
C MET A 81 21.76 4.85 -3.71
N ILE A 82 22.55 5.91 -3.53
CA ILE A 82 23.91 5.83 -2.95
C ILE A 82 23.83 5.30 -1.51
N VAL A 83 22.93 5.84 -0.69
CA VAL A 83 22.69 5.37 0.68
C VAL A 83 22.28 3.89 0.68
N SER A 84 21.48 3.45 -0.29
CA SER A 84 21.08 2.05 -0.43
C SER A 84 22.26 1.12 -0.72
N ILE A 85 23.18 1.53 -1.60
CA ILE A 85 24.43 0.80 -1.90
C ILE A 85 25.30 0.70 -0.63
N ILE A 86 25.54 1.83 0.05
CA ILE A 86 26.37 1.88 1.26
C ILE A 86 25.76 1.04 2.37
N SER A 87 24.44 1.16 2.61
CA SER A 87 23.74 0.40 3.64
C SER A 87 23.87 -1.10 3.39
N THR A 88 23.73 -1.52 2.12
CA THR A 88 23.82 -2.92 1.71
C THR A 88 25.23 -3.47 1.87
N LYS A 89 26.27 -2.66 1.64
CA LYS A 89 27.67 -3.03 1.84
C LYS A 89 28.03 -3.16 3.32
N LYS A 90 27.56 -2.22 4.16
CA LYS A 90 27.88 -2.15 5.60
C LYS A 90 27.08 -3.14 6.44
N ARG A 91 25.88 -3.54 6.00
CA ARG A 91 24.97 -4.37 6.82
C ARG A 91 25.55 -5.76 7.09
N LYS A 92 25.80 -6.05 8.36
CA LYS A 92 26.20 -7.37 8.86
C LYS A 92 25.68 -7.63 10.26
N ILE A 93 25.46 -8.90 10.57
CA ILE A 93 25.14 -9.39 11.91
C ILE A 93 26.30 -10.27 12.35
N ILE A 94 26.81 -10.04 13.55
CA ILE A 94 27.89 -10.83 14.13
C ILE A 94 27.33 -11.52 15.37
N LEU A 95 27.42 -12.85 15.39
CA LEU A 95 27.12 -13.65 16.56
C LEU A 95 28.44 -13.86 17.32
N ALA A 96 28.58 -13.18 18.45
CA ALA A 96 29.68 -13.34 19.37
C ALA A 96 29.32 -14.38 20.45
N ASP A 97 30.30 -14.75 21.28
CA ASP A 97 30.10 -15.77 22.31
C ASP A 97 29.04 -15.35 23.34
N LYS A 98 29.03 -14.07 23.72
CA LYS A 98 28.16 -13.49 24.76
C LYS A 98 27.17 -12.43 24.26
N SER A 99 27.21 -12.06 22.98
CA SER A 99 26.37 -10.98 22.44
C SER A 99 26.02 -11.17 20.97
N VAL A 100 24.96 -10.49 20.55
CA VAL A 100 24.59 -10.31 19.15
C VAL A 100 24.85 -8.87 18.76
N ILE A 101 25.63 -8.68 17.69
CA ILE A 101 26.03 -7.37 17.20
C ILE A 101 25.39 -7.15 15.83
N SER A 102 24.66 -6.04 15.68
CA SER A 102 24.09 -5.57 14.42
C SER A 102 24.82 -4.32 13.97
N ILE A 103 25.36 -4.35 12.75
CA ILE A 103 26.04 -3.20 12.14
C ILE A 103 25.21 -2.75 10.95
N GLY A 104 24.77 -1.50 10.96
CA GLY A 104 23.98 -0.89 9.90
C GLY A 104 24.59 0.41 9.39
N LEU A 105 23.80 1.18 8.64
CA LEU A 105 24.23 2.49 8.13
C LEU A 105 24.48 3.49 9.26
N TRP A 106 23.59 3.51 10.25
CA TRP A 106 23.54 4.49 11.34
C TRP A 106 24.33 4.10 12.59
N GLY A 107 25.10 3.00 12.56
CA GLY A 107 25.97 2.60 13.66
C GLY A 107 25.98 1.10 13.98
N LYS A 108 26.68 0.78 15.07
CA LYS A 108 26.79 -0.55 15.68
C LYS A 108 25.83 -0.64 16.86
N ARG A 109 25.06 -1.72 16.95
CA ARG A 109 24.25 -2.08 18.13
C ARG A 109 24.71 -3.43 18.63
N GLU A 110 24.83 -3.57 19.95
CA GLU A 110 25.23 -4.80 20.60
C GLU A 110 24.22 -5.12 21.71
N LEU A 111 23.70 -6.34 21.72
CA LEU A 111 22.84 -6.87 22.79
C LEU A 111 23.52 -8.10 23.38
N LYS A 112 23.77 -8.09 24.69
CA LYS A 112 24.32 -9.26 25.39
C LYS A 112 23.21 -10.29 25.58
N PHE A 113 23.54 -11.58 25.56
CA PHE A 113 22.54 -12.64 25.78
C PHE A 113 21.82 -12.53 27.12
N ALA A 114 22.50 -12.02 28.16
CA ALA A 114 21.88 -11.74 29.46
C ALA A 114 20.76 -10.70 29.40
N ASP A 115 20.82 -9.77 28.43
CA ASP A 115 19.87 -8.67 28.26
C ASP A 115 18.80 -8.97 27.20
N ILE A 116 18.79 -10.20 26.65
CA ILE A 116 17.88 -10.62 25.60
C ILE A 116 16.79 -11.50 26.20
N LYS A 117 15.54 -11.07 26.04
CA LYS A 117 14.35 -11.83 26.46
C LYS A 117 14.19 -13.11 25.63
N GLY A 118 14.50 -13.00 24.35
CA GLY A 118 14.40 -14.09 23.37
C GLY A 118 14.41 -13.52 21.95
N PHE A 119 14.03 -14.34 20.99
CA PHE A 119 13.85 -13.89 19.61
C PHE A 119 12.51 -14.37 19.06
N ARG A 120 12.06 -13.76 17.97
CA ARG A 120 10.83 -14.11 17.25
C ARG A 120 11.16 -14.36 15.79
N LEU A 121 10.57 -15.39 15.22
CA LEU A 121 10.62 -15.67 13.79
C LEU A 121 9.28 -15.32 13.15
N ASP A 122 9.26 -14.25 12.36
CA ASP A 122 8.11 -13.96 11.51
C ASP A 122 8.30 -14.66 10.16
N ARG A 123 7.56 -15.77 9.96
CA ARG A 123 7.52 -16.52 8.71
C ARG A 123 6.07 -16.72 8.26
N ASN A 124 5.86 -16.70 6.95
CA ASN A 124 4.59 -17.09 6.34
C ASN A 124 4.77 -18.46 5.69
N PRO A 125 4.03 -19.52 6.07
CA PRO A 125 4.16 -20.85 5.47
C PRO A 125 3.97 -20.86 3.96
N LYS A 126 3.13 -19.95 3.44
CA LYS A 126 2.94 -19.75 2.00
C LYS A 126 4.19 -19.25 1.27
N TYR A 127 5.03 -18.50 1.97
CA TYR A 127 6.29 -17.93 1.44
C TYR A 127 7.44 -18.27 2.39
N PRO A 128 7.82 -19.56 2.49
CA PRO A 128 8.77 -20.02 3.49
C PRO A 128 10.15 -19.38 3.33
N GLN A 129 10.48 -18.87 2.16
CA GLN A 129 11.71 -18.13 1.87
C GLN A 129 11.75 -16.71 2.48
N ILE A 130 10.60 -16.13 2.83
CA ILE A 130 10.48 -14.81 3.43
C ILE A 130 10.34 -14.99 4.95
N LYS A 131 11.48 -14.96 5.64
CA LYS A 131 11.55 -15.06 7.11
C LYS A 131 12.27 -13.84 7.68
N ASN A 132 11.68 -13.19 8.67
CA ASN A 132 12.31 -12.11 9.42
C ASN A 132 12.56 -12.56 10.85
N LEU A 133 13.73 -12.23 11.40
CA LEU A 133 14.09 -12.56 12.77
C LEU A 133 14.18 -11.27 13.59
N VAL A 134 13.51 -11.23 14.73
CA VAL A 134 13.51 -10.09 15.64
C VAL A 134 14.07 -10.53 16.98
N ILE A 135 15.18 -9.95 17.42
CA ILE A 135 15.77 -10.21 18.73
C ILE A 135 15.26 -9.15 19.71
N GLU A 136 14.59 -9.59 20.76
CA GLU A 136 13.92 -8.72 21.73
C GLU A 136 14.71 -8.59 23.03
N PRO A 137 15.04 -7.36 23.45
CA PRO A 137 15.67 -7.14 24.75
C PRO A 137 14.67 -7.32 25.90
N ILE A 138 15.19 -7.55 27.11
CA ILE A 138 14.39 -7.62 28.34
C ILE A 138 13.78 -6.24 28.65
N GLU A 139 14.61 -5.19 28.58
CA GLU A 139 14.19 -3.82 28.87
C GLU A 139 13.53 -3.16 27.67
N ARG A 140 12.32 -2.63 27.85
CA ARG A 140 11.57 -1.91 26.80
C ARG A 140 12.29 -0.65 26.29
N LYS A 141 13.22 -0.08 27.06
CA LYS A 141 14.02 1.09 26.64
C LYS A 141 15.09 0.73 25.59
N MET A 142 15.52 -0.54 25.55
CA MET A 142 16.46 -1.02 24.55
C MET A 142 15.75 -1.33 23.23
N LYS A 143 16.38 -0.97 22.11
CA LYS A 143 15.81 -1.18 20.77
C LYS A 143 16.11 -2.61 20.27
N SER A 144 15.09 -3.31 19.78
CA SER A 144 15.22 -4.65 19.18
C SER A 144 16.15 -4.67 17.96
N ILE A 145 16.74 -5.84 17.69
CA ILE A 145 17.51 -6.07 16.46
C ILE A 145 16.61 -6.77 15.45
N ASN A 146 16.23 -6.06 14.40
CA ASN A 146 15.45 -6.60 13.29
C ASN A 146 16.37 -7.10 12.18
N ILE A 147 16.20 -8.36 11.79
CA ILE A 147 16.99 -9.04 10.78
C ILE A 147 16.05 -9.48 9.66
N GLY A 148 16.19 -8.82 8.50
CA GLY A 148 15.35 -9.08 7.34
C GLY A 148 15.75 -10.34 6.55
N PHE A 149 14.80 -10.88 5.78
CA PHE A 149 14.94 -12.09 4.95
C PHE A 149 16.06 -12.08 3.88
N PHE A 150 16.68 -10.92 3.64
CA PHE A 150 17.81 -10.75 2.72
C PHE A 150 19.16 -11.22 3.30
N LEU A 151 19.23 -11.52 4.60
CA LEU A 151 20.45 -12.04 5.23
C LEU A 151 20.76 -13.45 4.73
N LYS A 152 22.03 -13.73 4.46
CA LYS A 152 22.52 -15.07 4.08
C LYS A 152 22.50 -16.00 5.30
N ASP A 153 22.28 -17.29 5.06
CA ASP A 153 22.40 -18.37 6.06
C ASP A 153 21.52 -18.13 7.30
N MET A 154 20.29 -17.64 7.09
CA MET A 154 19.34 -17.32 8.16
C MET A 154 18.96 -18.54 9.02
N ASP A 155 18.83 -19.72 8.42
CA ASP A 155 18.49 -20.95 9.15
C ASP A 155 19.61 -21.35 10.12
N ASP A 156 20.87 -21.12 9.74
CA ASP A 156 22.03 -21.34 10.60
C ASP A 156 22.11 -20.31 11.73
N LEU A 157 21.82 -19.03 11.44
CA LEU A 157 21.69 -18.01 12.48
C LEU A 157 20.58 -18.38 13.48
N LYS A 158 19.42 -18.83 12.98
CA LYS A 158 18.30 -19.28 13.82
C LYS A 158 18.74 -20.44 14.72
N SER A 159 19.31 -21.51 14.14
CA SER A 159 19.77 -22.68 14.91
C SER A 159 20.78 -22.28 15.98
N SER A 160 21.68 -21.36 15.68
CA SER A 160 22.65 -20.83 16.65
C SER A 160 21.97 -20.02 17.77
N LEU A 161 20.91 -19.28 17.47
CA LEU A 161 20.12 -18.55 18.47
C LEU A 161 19.24 -19.48 19.30
N ASP A 162 18.59 -20.49 18.69
CA ASP A 162 17.79 -21.52 19.38
C ASP A 162 18.60 -22.22 20.49
N SER A 163 19.90 -22.45 20.26
CA SER A 163 20.79 -23.06 21.26
C SER A 163 21.09 -22.19 22.48
N LYS A 164 20.81 -20.88 22.42
CA LYS A 164 21.21 -19.89 23.44
C LYS A 164 20.03 -19.09 24.00
N LEU A 165 18.92 -18.98 23.28
CA LEU A 165 17.82 -18.08 23.55
C LEU A 165 16.48 -18.77 23.31
N LYS A 166 15.46 -18.33 24.06
CA LYS A 166 14.09 -18.77 23.86
C LYS A 166 13.50 -18.16 22.58
N ASP A 167 12.91 -18.99 21.72
CA ASP A 167 12.00 -18.53 20.66
C ASP A 167 10.65 -18.17 21.31
N LEU A 168 10.30 -16.90 21.25
CA LEU A 168 9.13 -16.32 21.89
C LEU A 168 7.84 -16.62 21.11
N ASP A 169 7.93 -16.99 19.82
CA ASP A 169 6.79 -17.24 18.92
C ASP A 169 6.86 -18.66 18.29
N ALA A 170 7.58 -19.60 18.92
CA ALA A 170 7.71 -20.98 18.44
C ALA A 170 6.34 -21.65 18.26
N ASP A 171 5.50 -21.64 19.30
CA ASP A 171 4.17 -22.26 19.28
C ASP A 171 3.27 -21.64 18.21
N LYS A 172 3.35 -20.32 18.05
CA LYS A 172 2.61 -19.59 17.01
C LYS A 172 3.07 -19.99 15.60
N SER A 173 4.38 -20.16 15.40
CA SER A 173 4.97 -20.59 14.14
C SER A 173 4.64 -22.05 13.79
N ILE A 174 4.54 -22.91 14.80
CA ILE A 174 4.10 -24.30 14.66
C ILE A 174 2.60 -24.34 14.33
N ALA A 175 1.78 -23.61 15.09
CA ALA A 175 0.34 -23.52 14.86
C ALA A 175 0.01 -23.01 13.45
N LEU A 176 0.77 -22.04 12.93
CA LEU A 176 0.60 -21.51 11.58
C LEU A 176 0.92 -22.55 10.50
N GLU A 177 1.98 -23.34 10.70
CA GLU A 177 2.37 -24.42 9.77
C GLU A 177 1.39 -25.59 9.81
N GLN A 178 0.94 -26.00 11.01
CA GLN A 178 -0.10 -27.00 11.18
C GLN A 178 -1.41 -26.56 10.52
N LYS A 179 -1.79 -25.30 10.70
CA LYS A 179 -2.96 -24.71 10.04
C LYS A 179 -2.83 -24.75 8.52
N TYR A 180 -1.69 -24.35 7.98
CA TYR A 180 -1.45 -24.38 6.53
C TYR A 180 -1.60 -25.81 5.98
N LYS A 181 -0.95 -26.79 6.60
CA LYS A 181 -1.04 -28.21 6.19
C LYS A 181 -2.47 -28.74 6.30
N ARG A 182 -3.20 -28.36 7.36
CA ARG A 182 -4.60 -28.75 7.53
C ARG A 182 -5.49 -28.18 6.44
N GLU A 183 -5.37 -26.88 6.14
CA GLU A 183 -6.15 -26.24 5.06
C GLU A 183 -5.81 -26.82 3.69
N GLU A 184 -4.54 -27.15 3.45
CA GLU A 184 -4.09 -27.81 2.22
C GLU A 184 -4.75 -29.19 2.09
N GLN A 185 -4.71 -30.01 3.13
CA GLN A 185 -5.41 -31.31 3.17
C GLN A 185 -6.92 -31.17 2.98
N GLU A 186 -7.56 -30.19 3.63
CA GLU A 186 -8.99 -29.88 3.45
C GLU A 186 -9.31 -29.59 1.98
N ILE A 187 -8.44 -28.85 1.26
CA ILE A 187 -8.61 -28.56 -0.17
C ILE A 187 -8.41 -29.83 -1.01
N LEU A 188 -7.35 -30.60 -0.73
CA LEU A 188 -7.01 -31.81 -1.49
C LEU A 188 -8.04 -32.93 -1.30
N GLN A 189 -8.79 -32.94 -0.20
CA GLN A 189 -9.86 -33.92 0.05
C GLN A 189 -11.23 -33.44 -0.44
N ASN A 190 -11.38 -32.17 -0.83
CA ASN A 190 -12.66 -31.62 -1.24
C ASN A 190 -12.96 -31.90 -2.73
N ASN A 191 -13.96 -32.77 -2.97
CA ASN A 191 -14.42 -33.16 -4.30
C ASN A 191 -15.01 -31.99 -5.12
N ASP A 192 -15.41 -30.87 -4.50
CA ASP A 192 -15.89 -29.68 -5.24
C ASP A 192 -14.79 -29.03 -6.09
N PHE A 193 -13.52 -29.32 -5.78
CA PHE A 193 -12.37 -28.73 -6.42
C PHE A 193 -11.74 -29.60 -7.52
N GLY A 194 -12.16 -30.85 -7.71
CA GLY A 194 -11.66 -31.73 -8.77
C GLY A 194 -11.89 -33.20 -8.46
N PHE A 195 -11.76 -34.09 -9.45
CA PHE A 195 -11.95 -35.52 -9.27
C PHE A 195 -10.69 -36.19 -8.70
N THR A 196 -9.50 -35.73 -9.08
CA THR A 196 -8.21 -36.24 -8.58
C THR A 196 -7.50 -35.22 -7.68
N ILE A 197 -6.48 -35.66 -6.95
CA ILE A 197 -5.65 -34.79 -6.10
C ILE A 197 -4.86 -33.82 -6.97
N GLU A 198 -4.33 -34.29 -8.10
CA GLU A 198 -3.56 -33.49 -9.05
C GLU A 198 -4.41 -32.35 -9.64
N GLU A 199 -5.68 -32.63 -10.00
CA GLU A 199 -6.62 -31.61 -10.49
C GLU A 199 -6.91 -30.54 -9.43
N ARG A 200 -7.06 -30.94 -8.16
CA ARG A 200 -7.31 -30.01 -7.04
C ARG A 200 -6.11 -29.11 -6.78
N GLU A 201 -4.89 -29.67 -6.81
CA GLU A 201 -3.65 -28.89 -6.72
C GLU A 201 -3.51 -27.90 -7.87
N GLU A 202 -3.76 -28.35 -9.10
CA GLU A 202 -3.68 -27.49 -10.28
C GLU A 202 -4.71 -26.36 -10.21
N LYS A 203 -5.94 -26.66 -9.78
CA LYS A 203 -6.99 -25.66 -9.58
C LYS A 203 -6.61 -24.65 -8.51
N LEU A 204 -5.99 -25.06 -7.40
CA LEU A 204 -5.47 -24.15 -6.38
C LEU A 204 -4.37 -23.24 -6.94
N LYS A 205 -3.44 -23.79 -7.74
CA LYS A 205 -2.40 -23.00 -8.44
C LYS A 205 -3.02 -21.97 -9.39
N LYS A 206 -4.03 -22.36 -10.18
CA LYS A 206 -4.77 -21.46 -11.08
C LYS A 206 -5.53 -20.37 -10.29
N ALA A 207 -6.14 -20.71 -9.16
CA ALA A 207 -6.81 -19.74 -8.28
C ALA A 207 -5.81 -18.69 -7.74
N HIS A 208 -4.62 -19.11 -7.33
CA HIS A 208 -3.55 -18.19 -6.93
C HIS A 208 -3.11 -17.27 -8.05
N LEU A 209 -2.92 -17.81 -9.26
CA LEU A 209 -2.53 -17.02 -10.41
C LEU A 209 -3.62 -16.00 -10.75
N PHE A 210 -4.88 -16.42 -10.80
CA PHE A 210 -6.02 -15.55 -11.07
C PHE A 210 -6.09 -14.39 -10.08
N VAL A 211 -6.01 -14.67 -8.77
CA VAL A 211 -6.05 -13.62 -7.74
C VAL A 211 -4.83 -12.70 -7.83
N LYS A 212 -3.65 -13.22 -8.14
CA LYS A 212 -2.45 -12.40 -8.34
C LYS A 212 -2.65 -11.43 -9.51
N VAL A 213 -3.19 -11.90 -10.63
CA VAL A 213 -3.50 -11.07 -11.80
C VAL A 213 -4.56 -10.03 -11.44
N LEU A 214 -5.67 -10.45 -10.83
CA LEU A 214 -6.74 -9.53 -10.44
C LEU A 214 -6.25 -8.44 -9.49
N ASN A 215 -5.49 -8.79 -8.44
CA ASN A 215 -4.91 -7.81 -7.52
C ASN A 215 -3.94 -6.85 -8.23
N SER A 216 -3.20 -7.33 -9.23
CA SER A 216 -2.29 -6.50 -10.03
C SER A 216 -3.05 -5.52 -10.92
N ILE A 217 -4.13 -5.97 -11.58
CA ILE A 217 -5.02 -5.12 -12.37
C ILE A 217 -5.65 -4.06 -11.47
N THR A 218 -6.15 -4.44 -10.29
CA THR A 218 -6.67 -3.49 -9.31
C THR A 218 -5.64 -2.43 -8.93
N ALA A 219 -4.40 -2.84 -8.68
CA ALA A 219 -3.34 -1.89 -8.32
C ALA A 219 -3.09 -0.89 -9.45
N ILE A 220 -3.03 -1.36 -10.69
CA ILE A 220 -2.87 -0.52 -11.88
C ILE A 220 -4.04 0.47 -11.99
N VAL A 221 -5.29 0.00 -11.86
CA VAL A 221 -6.48 0.86 -11.97
C VAL A 221 -6.54 1.90 -10.84
N VAL A 222 -6.22 1.51 -9.61
CA VAL A 222 -6.16 2.44 -8.46
C VAL A 222 -5.08 3.51 -8.67
N VAL A 223 -3.89 3.12 -9.12
CA VAL A 223 -2.79 4.06 -9.42
C VAL A 223 -3.16 4.97 -10.59
N TRP A 224 -3.78 4.41 -11.64
CA TRP A 224 -4.25 5.15 -12.81
C TRP A 224 -5.27 6.22 -12.42
N LEU A 225 -6.31 5.84 -11.68
CA LEU A 225 -7.34 6.77 -11.22
C LEU A 225 -6.79 7.81 -10.21
N PHE A 226 -5.77 7.48 -9.43
CA PHE A 226 -5.18 8.43 -8.49
C PHE A 226 -4.32 9.50 -9.19
N PHE A 227 -3.35 9.07 -9.99
CA PHE A 227 -2.28 9.95 -10.50
C PHE A 227 -2.57 10.54 -11.88
N TYR A 228 -3.21 9.78 -12.77
CA TYR A 228 -3.44 10.22 -14.15
C TYR A 228 -4.78 9.70 -14.65
N PRO A 229 -5.90 10.27 -14.19
CA PRO A 229 -7.23 9.73 -14.41
C PRO A 229 -7.75 10.10 -15.80
N ARG A 230 -6.95 9.93 -16.84
CA ARG A 230 -7.31 10.16 -18.24
C ARG A 230 -7.11 8.86 -19.02
N PRO A 231 -8.09 8.44 -19.84
CA PRO A 231 -9.47 8.95 -19.93
C PRO A 231 -10.36 8.61 -18.70
N TYR A 232 -10.93 9.64 -18.05
CA TYR A 232 -11.59 9.54 -16.73
C TYR A 232 -12.74 8.55 -16.69
N LYS A 233 -13.60 8.59 -17.71
CA LYS A 233 -14.75 7.70 -17.86
C LYS A 233 -14.38 6.22 -17.73
N TYR A 234 -13.30 5.79 -18.39
CA TYR A 234 -12.91 4.38 -18.36
C TYR A 234 -12.24 3.98 -17.05
N ALA A 235 -11.49 4.89 -16.41
CA ALA A 235 -10.92 4.66 -15.09
C ALA A 235 -12.03 4.45 -14.04
N VAL A 236 -13.10 5.24 -14.10
CA VAL A 236 -14.28 5.09 -13.22
C VAL A 236 -15.01 3.78 -13.49
N ILE A 237 -15.25 3.40 -14.76
CA ILE A 237 -15.88 2.10 -15.09
C ILE A 237 -15.06 0.93 -14.53
N ALA A 238 -13.74 0.98 -14.71
CA ALA A 238 -12.85 -0.06 -14.20
C ALA A 238 -12.92 -0.16 -12.67
N CYS A 239 -12.86 0.97 -11.96
CA CYS A 239 -12.97 1.00 -10.50
C CYS A 239 -14.32 0.47 -9.99
N VAL A 240 -15.43 0.84 -10.60
CA VAL A 240 -16.77 0.35 -10.23
C VAL A 240 -16.90 -1.15 -10.50
N SER A 241 -16.27 -1.67 -11.55
CA SER A 241 -16.41 -3.08 -11.94
C SER A 241 -15.59 -4.04 -11.05
N LEU A 242 -14.46 -3.60 -10.51
CA LEU A 242 -13.50 -4.47 -9.82
C LEU A 242 -14.05 -5.17 -8.56
N PRO A 243 -14.80 -4.51 -7.66
CA PRO A 243 -15.41 -5.19 -6.51
C PRO A 243 -16.39 -6.29 -6.94
N LEU A 244 -17.19 -6.05 -7.99
CA LEU A 244 -18.12 -7.04 -8.53
C LEU A 244 -17.38 -8.27 -9.08
N ILE A 245 -16.29 -8.06 -9.83
CA ILE A 245 -15.42 -9.14 -10.31
C ILE A 245 -14.81 -9.91 -9.12
N GLY A 246 -14.41 -9.21 -8.06
CA GLY A 246 -13.95 -9.81 -6.81
C GLY A 246 -14.98 -10.76 -6.19
N PHE A 247 -16.22 -10.31 -5.99
CA PHE A 247 -17.29 -11.16 -5.46
C PHE A 247 -17.63 -12.34 -6.38
N LEU A 248 -17.75 -12.11 -7.69
CA LEU A 248 -18.02 -13.15 -8.66
C LEU A 248 -16.93 -14.23 -8.64
N SER A 249 -15.66 -13.85 -8.43
CA SER A 249 -14.57 -14.82 -8.33
C SER A 249 -14.71 -15.76 -7.13
N VAL A 250 -15.17 -15.27 -5.97
CA VAL A 250 -15.39 -16.14 -4.80
C VAL A 250 -16.43 -17.21 -5.10
N LYS A 251 -17.53 -16.82 -5.75
CA LYS A 251 -18.61 -17.72 -6.16
C LYS A 251 -18.17 -18.70 -7.25
N PHE A 252 -17.53 -18.21 -8.31
CA PHE A 252 -17.08 -19.02 -9.45
C PHE A 252 -16.07 -20.10 -9.02
N TRP A 253 -15.18 -19.76 -8.09
CA TRP A 253 -14.18 -20.67 -7.56
C TRP A 253 -14.70 -21.51 -6.38
N LYS A 254 -16.02 -21.55 -6.13
CA LYS A 254 -16.69 -22.34 -5.08
C LYS A 254 -16.10 -22.15 -3.67
N GLY A 255 -15.55 -20.96 -3.38
CA GLY A 255 -14.87 -20.64 -2.12
C GLY A 255 -13.42 -21.11 -2.00
N LEU A 256 -12.78 -21.57 -3.09
CA LEU A 256 -11.33 -21.75 -3.16
C LEU A 256 -10.60 -20.39 -3.16
N ILE A 257 -11.27 -19.34 -3.62
CA ILE A 257 -10.87 -17.94 -3.39
C ILE A 257 -11.74 -17.40 -2.25
N GLN A 258 -11.13 -16.67 -1.31
CA GLN A 258 -11.83 -16.09 -0.16
C GLN A 258 -11.69 -14.55 -0.13
N ILE A 259 -12.62 -13.86 0.52
CA ILE A 259 -12.51 -12.40 0.71
C ILE A 259 -11.41 -12.12 1.73
N ASP A 260 -11.61 -12.56 2.97
CA ASP A 260 -10.67 -12.38 4.06
C ASP A 260 -9.96 -13.70 4.34
N VAL A 261 -8.64 -13.65 4.48
CA VAL A 261 -7.85 -14.81 4.88
C VAL A 261 -6.93 -14.41 6.00
N GLU A 262 -6.95 -15.19 7.07
CA GLU A 262 -6.00 -15.03 8.14
C GLU A 262 -4.56 -15.25 7.63
N LYS A 263 -3.59 -14.61 8.30
CA LYS A 263 -2.18 -14.80 8.01
C LYS A 263 -1.84 -16.30 8.00
N GLY A 264 -1.04 -16.70 7.01
CA GLY A 264 -0.58 -18.08 6.83
C GLY A 264 -1.62 -19.06 6.29
N SER A 265 -2.77 -18.58 5.81
CA SER A 265 -3.74 -19.41 5.09
C SER A 265 -3.24 -19.82 3.71
N VAL A 266 -3.66 -21.01 3.26
CA VAL A 266 -3.41 -21.52 1.91
C VAL A 266 -4.24 -20.75 0.88
N TYR A 267 -5.46 -20.35 1.23
CA TYR A 267 -6.42 -19.75 0.29
C TYR A 267 -5.92 -18.40 -0.28
N PRO A 268 -6.06 -18.15 -1.60
CA PRO A 268 -5.91 -16.82 -2.17
C PRO A 268 -7.02 -15.85 -1.73
N THR A 269 -6.67 -14.56 -1.63
CA THR A 269 -7.59 -13.50 -1.17
C THR A 269 -7.83 -12.40 -2.19
N VAL A 270 -9.10 -12.01 -2.33
CA VAL A 270 -9.58 -10.89 -3.17
C VAL A 270 -9.98 -9.66 -2.35
N VAL A 271 -9.46 -9.50 -1.14
CA VAL A 271 -9.73 -8.31 -0.31
C VAL A 271 -9.36 -7.01 -1.02
N PHE A 272 -8.28 -7.02 -1.81
CA PHE A 272 -7.76 -5.84 -2.49
C PHE A 272 -8.71 -5.28 -3.58
N PRO A 273 -9.16 -6.07 -4.59
CA PRO A 273 -10.17 -5.65 -5.57
C PRO A 273 -11.52 -5.29 -4.96
N ILE A 274 -11.85 -5.83 -3.78
CA ILE A 274 -13.13 -5.55 -3.10
C ILE A 274 -13.07 -4.19 -2.37
N LEU A 275 -11.98 -3.89 -1.64
CA LEU A 275 -11.92 -2.69 -0.79
C LEU A 275 -11.34 -1.44 -1.48
N PHE A 276 -10.22 -1.58 -2.18
CA PHE A 276 -9.44 -0.42 -2.62
C PHE A 276 -10.09 0.42 -3.74
N PRO A 277 -10.82 -0.15 -4.71
CA PRO A 277 -11.51 0.65 -5.71
C PRO A 277 -12.52 1.64 -5.12
N GLY A 278 -13.28 1.23 -4.09
CA GLY A 278 -14.22 2.11 -3.40
C GLY A 278 -13.53 3.26 -2.66
N LEU A 279 -12.38 2.98 -2.02
CA LEU A 279 -11.57 3.99 -1.34
C LEU A 279 -11.05 5.06 -2.32
N ILE A 280 -10.45 4.62 -3.41
CA ILE A 280 -9.85 5.56 -4.37
C ILE A 280 -10.93 6.35 -5.12
N LEU A 281 -12.06 5.71 -5.44
CA LEU A 281 -13.18 6.38 -6.08
C LEU A 281 -13.78 7.42 -5.13
N GLY A 282 -13.92 7.09 -3.84
CA GLY A 282 -14.37 8.02 -2.80
C GLY A 282 -13.48 9.25 -2.68
N LEU A 283 -12.17 9.06 -2.69
CA LEU A 283 -11.23 10.18 -2.70
C LEU A 283 -11.41 11.04 -3.95
N ARG A 284 -11.53 10.43 -5.14
CA ARG A 284 -11.70 11.18 -6.39
C ARG A 284 -13.00 11.97 -6.43
N VAL A 285 -14.12 11.39 -6.03
CA VAL A 285 -15.40 12.15 -6.06
C VAL A 285 -15.39 13.33 -5.10
N MET A 286 -14.68 13.24 -3.97
CA MET A 286 -14.52 14.36 -3.04
C MET A 286 -13.59 15.46 -3.55
N LEU A 287 -12.63 15.11 -4.41
CA LEU A 287 -11.68 16.07 -4.99
C LEU A 287 -12.19 16.72 -6.27
N ASP A 288 -12.95 15.96 -7.07
CA ASP A 288 -13.28 16.34 -8.45
C ASP A 288 -14.66 16.98 -8.59
N PHE A 289 -15.58 16.75 -7.65
CA PHE A 289 -16.98 17.16 -7.80
C PHE A 289 -17.49 17.99 -6.61
N SER A 290 -18.11 19.13 -6.94
CA SER A 290 -18.86 19.95 -5.99
C SER A 290 -20.35 19.63 -6.13
N ILE A 291 -20.86 18.74 -5.27
CA ILE A 291 -22.28 18.37 -5.25
C ILE A 291 -23.08 19.48 -4.58
N GLU A 292 -24.13 19.94 -5.27
CA GLU A 292 -24.99 21.00 -4.80
C GLU A 292 -26.12 20.48 -3.91
N ASN A 293 -26.72 19.34 -4.27
CA ASN A 293 -27.81 18.75 -3.50
C ASN A 293 -27.63 17.23 -3.33
N TYR A 294 -27.51 16.81 -2.06
CA TYR A 294 -27.22 15.43 -1.68
C TYR A 294 -28.47 14.55 -1.53
N THR A 295 -29.68 15.11 -1.64
CA THR A 295 -30.94 14.41 -1.33
C THR A 295 -31.09 13.11 -2.12
N ASN A 296 -30.81 13.15 -3.43
CA ASN A 296 -30.98 12.00 -4.32
C ASN A 296 -29.80 10.99 -4.29
N ILE A 297 -28.76 11.24 -3.47
CA ILE A 297 -27.62 10.33 -3.34
C ILE A 297 -27.96 9.15 -2.42
N TRP A 298 -28.64 9.42 -1.30
CA TRP A 298 -28.66 8.50 -0.17
C TRP A 298 -29.37 7.18 -0.46
N ILE A 299 -30.55 7.22 -1.10
CA ILE A 299 -31.31 6.00 -1.38
C ILE A 299 -30.53 5.05 -2.32
N PRO A 300 -30.05 5.48 -3.51
CA PRO A 300 -29.22 4.62 -4.36
C PRO A 300 -27.94 4.13 -3.66
N ALA A 301 -27.29 5.01 -2.87
CA ALA A 301 -26.06 4.64 -2.15
C ALA A 301 -26.33 3.54 -1.13
N ILE A 302 -27.40 3.65 -0.34
CA ILE A 302 -27.82 2.64 0.65
C ILE A 302 -28.16 1.32 -0.03
N VAL A 303 -28.88 1.34 -1.16
CA VAL A 303 -29.23 0.14 -1.91
C VAL A 303 -27.97 -0.60 -2.40
N ILE A 304 -27.02 0.12 -3.01
CA ILE A 304 -25.75 -0.47 -3.47
C ILE A 304 -24.95 -1.00 -2.28
N SER A 305 -24.93 -0.27 -1.16
CA SER A 305 -24.24 -0.68 0.07
C SER A 305 -24.83 -1.96 0.66
N PHE A 306 -26.15 -2.10 0.61
CA PHE A 306 -26.85 -3.30 1.07
C PHE A 306 -26.56 -4.50 0.17
N ILE A 307 -26.58 -4.31 -1.16
CA ILE A 307 -26.18 -5.35 -2.13
C ILE A 307 -24.73 -5.77 -1.87
N TYR A 308 -23.83 -4.81 -1.68
CA TYR A 308 -22.43 -5.07 -1.36
C TYR A 308 -22.29 -5.87 -0.06
N ALA A 309 -22.99 -5.48 1.01
CA ALA A 309 -22.99 -6.20 2.28
C ALA A 309 -23.53 -7.64 2.12
N ALA A 310 -24.62 -7.82 1.36
CA ALA A 310 -25.17 -9.14 1.05
C ALA A 310 -24.15 -10.01 0.30
N LEU A 311 -23.44 -9.45 -0.69
CA LEU A 311 -22.38 -10.15 -1.41
C LEU A 311 -21.21 -10.55 -0.50
N VAL A 312 -20.81 -9.69 0.44
CA VAL A 312 -19.79 -10.02 1.46
C VAL A 312 -20.27 -11.20 2.31
N ILE A 313 -21.50 -11.16 2.83
CA ILE A 313 -22.05 -12.20 3.70
C ILE A 313 -22.13 -13.54 2.96
N ILE A 314 -22.70 -13.56 1.76
CA ILE A 314 -22.85 -14.78 0.94
C ILE A 314 -21.48 -15.37 0.57
N SER A 315 -20.49 -14.51 0.33
CA SER A 315 -19.13 -14.91 -0.07
C SER A 315 -18.25 -15.31 1.12
N SER A 316 -18.64 -14.98 2.35
CA SER A 316 -17.85 -15.21 3.55
C SER A 316 -18.24 -16.52 4.25
N LYS A 317 -17.61 -17.64 3.86
CA LYS A 317 -17.89 -18.97 4.46
C LYS A 317 -17.64 -19.08 5.96
N LYS A 318 -16.82 -18.20 6.56
CA LYS A 318 -16.31 -18.34 7.94
C LYS A 318 -16.51 -17.09 8.81
N MET A 319 -17.49 -16.24 8.52
CA MET A 319 -17.74 -15.05 9.34
C MET A 319 -18.28 -15.48 10.71
N SER A 320 -17.42 -15.46 11.73
CA SER A 320 -17.76 -15.89 13.10
C SER A 320 -18.12 -14.70 13.99
N PHE A 321 -19.34 -14.63 14.53
CA PHE A 321 -19.76 -13.53 15.42
C PHE A 321 -19.32 -13.70 16.88
N LYS A 322 -18.14 -14.28 17.12
CA LYS A 322 -17.74 -14.73 18.47
C LYS A 322 -16.75 -13.80 19.17
N ASN A 323 -15.95 -13.04 18.41
CA ASN A 323 -14.80 -12.29 18.95
C ASN A 323 -14.75 -10.85 18.40
N ALA A 324 -14.17 -9.91 19.17
CA ALA A 324 -14.06 -8.49 18.81
C ALA A 324 -13.45 -8.23 17.42
N LYS A 325 -12.48 -9.05 16.99
CA LYS A 325 -11.89 -8.96 15.64
C LYS A 325 -12.92 -9.17 14.52
N ALA A 326 -13.86 -10.09 14.71
CA ALA A 326 -14.87 -10.36 13.70
C ALA A 326 -15.89 -9.22 13.59
N TYR A 327 -16.31 -8.65 14.73
CA TYR A 327 -17.12 -7.44 14.72
C TYR A 327 -16.41 -6.28 14.02
N PHE A 328 -15.10 -6.11 14.26
CA PHE A 328 -14.30 -5.11 13.55
C PHE A 328 -14.23 -5.38 12.05
N SER A 329 -14.02 -6.63 11.62
CA SER A 329 -14.06 -7.00 10.19
C SER A 329 -15.43 -6.67 9.58
N ILE A 330 -16.54 -7.04 10.22
CA ILE A 330 -17.89 -6.73 9.75
C ILE A 330 -18.09 -5.22 9.61
N LEU A 331 -17.76 -4.46 10.66
CA LEU A 331 -17.86 -3.00 10.65
C LEU A 331 -17.04 -2.42 9.49
N SER A 332 -15.83 -2.92 9.26
CA SER A 332 -15.00 -2.47 8.14
C SER A 332 -15.68 -2.72 6.79
N TYR A 333 -16.28 -3.89 6.57
CA TYR A 333 -17.00 -4.18 5.33
C TYR A 333 -18.26 -3.32 5.15
N VAL A 334 -18.97 -2.99 6.23
CA VAL A 334 -20.11 -2.07 6.19
C VAL A 334 -19.65 -0.67 5.80
N VAL A 335 -18.61 -0.14 6.45
CA VAL A 335 -18.05 1.19 6.15
C VAL A 335 -17.53 1.27 4.72
N PHE A 336 -16.76 0.29 4.26
CA PHE A 336 -16.25 0.27 2.89
C PHE A 336 -17.35 0.01 1.85
N GLY A 337 -18.38 -0.78 2.19
CA GLY A 337 -19.55 -0.97 1.35
C GLY A 337 -20.33 0.34 1.17
N PHE A 338 -20.49 1.11 2.25
CA PHE A 338 -21.09 2.44 2.20
C PHE A 338 -20.29 3.42 1.35
N LEU A 339 -18.98 3.47 1.59
CA LEU A 339 -18.08 4.31 0.80
C LEU A 339 -18.15 3.94 -0.69
N TYR A 340 -18.11 2.65 -1.01
CA TYR A 340 -18.25 2.18 -2.38
C TYR A 340 -19.61 2.57 -2.99
N GLY A 341 -20.71 2.38 -2.25
CA GLY A 341 -22.05 2.77 -2.69
C GLY A 341 -22.17 4.25 -2.99
N TYR A 342 -21.81 5.10 -2.04
CA TYR A 342 -21.79 6.56 -2.19
C TYR A 342 -20.94 7.00 -3.39
N SER A 343 -19.70 6.52 -3.46
CA SER A 343 -18.75 6.93 -4.49
C SER A 343 -19.17 6.48 -5.88
N THR A 344 -19.78 5.30 -5.98
CA THR A 344 -20.34 4.80 -7.25
C THR A 344 -21.47 5.68 -7.73
N VAL A 345 -22.41 6.06 -6.86
CA VAL A 345 -23.54 6.94 -7.22
C VAL A 345 -23.04 8.29 -7.68
N VAL A 346 -22.17 8.95 -6.92
CA VAL A 346 -21.66 10.28 -7.25
C VAL A 346 -20.83 10.25 -8.54
N ALA A 347 -19.89 9.31 -8.66
CA ALA A 347 -19.06 9.20 -9.85
C ALA A 347 -19.90 8.92 -11.10
N THR A 348 -20.84 7.98 -11.02
CA THR A 348 -21.68 7.66 -12.19
C THR A 348 -22.68 8.78 -12.51
N ASN A 349 -23.12 9.54 -11.50
CA ASN A 349 -23.95 10.72 -11.70
C ASN A 349 -23.25 11.79 -12.53
N CYS A 350 -22.02 12.16 -12.16
CA CYS A 350 -21.31 13.30 -12.73
C CYS A 350 -20.57 12.93 -14.02
N VAL A 351 -19.89 11.78 -14.05
CA VAL A 351 -19.04 11.37 -15.19
C VAL A 351 -19.83 11.00 -16.43
N PHE A 352 -21.08 10.55 -16.24
CA PHE A 352 -21.96 10.18 -17.33
C PHE A 352 -23.16 11.12 -17.45
N ASP A 353 -23.03 12.31 -16.86
CA ASP A 353 -23.92 13.42 -17.13
C ASP A 353 -23.65 13.96 -18.54
N HIS A 354 -24.71 14.09 -19.34
CA HIS A 354 -24.66 14.71 -20.66
C HIS A 354 -25.65 15.88 -20.75
N SER A 355 -26.13 16.38 -19.60
CA SER A 355 -27.02 17.53 -19.54
C SER A 355 -26.29 18.81 -19.93
N GLU A 356 -27.00 19.71 -20.59
CA GLU A 356 -26.52 21.07 -20.81
C GLU A 356 -26.57 21.83 -19.48
N PRO A 357 -25.47 22.51 -19.08
CA PRO A 357 -25.42 23.22 -17.81
C PRO A 357 -26.26 24.51 -17.89
N LYS A 358 -26.93 24.84 -16.78
CA LYS A 358 -27.41 26.20 -16.55
C LYS A 358 -26.23 27.05 -16.11
N VAL A 359 -26.05 28.22 -16.73
CA VAL A 359 -24.93 29.13 -16.44
C VAL A 359 -25.44 30.30 -15.62
N PHE A 360 -24.77 30.59 -14.51
CA PHE A 360 -25.05 31.74 -13.66
C PHE A 360 -23.80 32.59 -13.47
N ALA A 361 -23.98 33.91 -13.46
CA ALA A 361 -22.97 34.85 -13.01
C ALA A 361 -22.89 34.85 -11.48
N SER A 362 -21.68 34.93 -10.93
CA SER A 362 -21.44 35.07 -9.50
C SER A 362 -20.17 35.86 -9.23
N GLU A 363 -20.17 36.68 -8.18
CA GLU A 363 -19.03 37.50 -7.77
C GLU A 363 -18.14 36.74 -6.78
N VAL A 364 -16.82 36.85 -6.94
CA VAL A 364 -15.85 36.30 -5.99
C VAL A 364 -15.78 37.19 -4.75
N LEU A 365 -16.45 36.80 -3.67
CA LEU A 365 -16.47 37.56 -2.40
C LEU A 365 -15.16 37.45 -1.62
N SER A 366 -14.53 36.28 -1.63
CA SER A 366 -13.24 36.06 -1.00
C SER A 366 -12.58 34.77 -1.47
N LYS A 367 -11.29 34.64 -1.18
CA LYS A 367 -10.45 33.52 -1.60
C LYS A 367 -9.83 32.86 -0.37
N THR A 368 -9.91 31.53 -0.26
CA THR A 368 -9.33 30.77 0.86
C THR A 368 -8.40 29.69 0.35
N ILE A 369 -7.20 29.58 0.94
CA ILE A 369 -6.26 28.48 0.67
C ILE A 369 -6.19 27.59 1.92
N ASN A 370 -6.38 26.29 1.73
CA ASN A 370 -6.10 25.30 2.75
C ASN A 370 -4.77 24.61 2.43
N GLU A 371 -3.72 25.00 3.14
CA GLU A 371 -2.41 24.37 3.02
C GLU A 371 -2.22 23.28 4.07
N SER A 372 -1.76 22.12 3.62
CA SER A 372 -1.28 21.07 4.48
C SER A 372 0.13 20.68 4.07
N ARG A 373 0.84 19.92 4.92
CA ARG A 373 2.18 19.40 4.62
C ARG A 373 2.25 18.56 3.32
N LYS A 374 1.11 18.15 2.76
CA LYS A 374 1.02 17.20 1.64
C LYS A 374 0.16 17.68 0.47
N SER A 375 -0.59 18.77 0.60
CA SER A 375 -1.58 19.21 -0.39
C SER A 375 -2.00 20.65 -0.11
N THR A 376 -2.25 21.40 -1.19
CA THR A 376 -2.86 22.73 -1.17
C THR A 376 -4.19 22.66 -1.91
N THR A 377 -5.25 23.17 -1.31
CA THR A 377 -6.59 23.22 -1.92
C THR A 377 -7.08 24.65 -1.96
N TYR A 378 -7.61 25.05 -3.10
CA TYR A 378 -8.01 26.42 -3.41
C TYR A 378 -9.53 26.53 -3.40
N TYR A 379 -10.04 27.54 -2.71
CA TYR A 379 -11.47 27.78 -2.59
C TYR A 379 -11.82 29.23 -2.91
N LEU A 380 -12.94 29.40 -3.60
CA LEU A 380 -13.61 30.67 -3.77
C LEU A 380 -14.88 30.67 -2.94
N ASN A 381 -15.11 31.77 -2.22
CA ASN A 381 -16.42 32.06 -1.67
C ASN A 381 -17.15 32.96 -2.66
N LEU A 382 -18.25 32.47 -3.19
CA LEU A 382 -18.99 33.09 -4.26
C LEU A 382 -20.28 33.72 -3.75
N SER A 383 -20.70 34.84 -4.34
CA SER A 383 -22.00 35.45 -4.06
C SER A 383 -23.13 34.50 -4.45
N PRO A 384 -24.30 34.53 -3.79
CA PRO A 384 -25.40 33.63 -4.14
C PRO A 384 -25.75 33.72 -5.64
N TRP A 385 -26.04 32.57 -6.26
CA TRP A 385 -26.46 32.47 -7.66
C TRP A 385 -27.72 31.61 -7.80
N GLY A 386 -28.45 31.79 -8.90
CA GLY A 386 -29.68 31.04 -9.16
C GLY A 386 -30.72 31.25 -8.06
N GLU A 387 -31.16 30.15 -7.44
CA GLU A 387 -32.15 30.18 -6.33
C GLU A 387 -31.49 30.29 -4.95
N LYS A 388 -30.15 30.39 -4.87
CA LYS A 388 -29.43 30.46 -3.59
C LYS A 388 -29.52 31.86 -2.99
N THR A 389 -29.60 31.91 -1.66
CA THR A 389 -29.62 33.16 -0.88
C THR A 389 -28.35 33.37 -0.06
N GLU A 390 -27.51 32.35 0.08
CA GLU A 390 -26.29 32.37 0.89
C GLU A 390 -25.05 32.19 0.02
N ALA A 391 -23.95 32.80 0.46
CA ALA A 391 -22.65 32.63 -0.19
C ALA A 391 -22.15 31.19 -0.01
N GLU A 392 -21.49 30.66 -1.03
CA GLU A 392 -21.04 29.28 -1.02
C GLU A 392 -19.55 29.16 -1.31
N LYS A 393 -18.91 28.22 -0.62
CA LYS A 393 -17.50 27.90 -0.76
C LYS A 393 -17.33 26.77 -1.78
N ILE A 394 -16.73 27.07 -2.92
CA ILE A 394 -16.46 26.09 -3.99
C ILE A 394 -14.96 25.86 -4.14
N SER A 395 -14.57 24.59 -4.30
CA SER A 395 -13.20 24.22 -4.66
C SER A 395 -12.95 24.47 -6.14
N VAL A 396 -11.81 25.08 -6.46
CA VAL A 396 -11.39 25.36 -7.84
C VAL A 396 -9.96 24.88 -8.07
N ASP A 397 -9.53 24.80 -9.32
CA ASP A 397 -8.13 24.53 -9.65
C ASP A 397 -7.23 25.75 -9.34
N SER A 398 -5.93 25.49 -9.29
CA SER A 398 -4.93 26.52 -8.99
C SER A 398 -4.88 27.63 -10.02
N ASP A 399 -5.15 27.32 -11.28
CA ASP A 399 -4.97 28.26 -12.38
C ASP A 399 -6.10 29.28 -12.34
N LEU A 400 -7.35 28.82 -12.23
CA LEU A 400 -8.50 29.69 -12.00
C LEU A 400 -8.30 30.52 -10.73
N TYR A 401 -7.92 29.88 -9.61
CA TYR A 401 -7.68 30.60 -8.35
C TYR A 401 -6.62 31.69 -8.48
N ASN A 402 -5.50 31.44 -9.15
CA ASN A 402 -4.40 32.41 -9.22
C ASN A 402 -4.72 33.60 -10.13
N ASN A 403 -5.58 33.42 -11.13
CA ASN A 403 -5.87 34.44 -12.14
C ASN A 403 -7.07 35.34 -11.81
N ILE A 404 -7.94 34.94 -10.87
CA ILE A 404 -9.08 35.76 -10.45
C ILE A 404 -8.81 36.51 -9.14
N GLN A 405 -9.43 37.67 -8.98
CA GLN A 405 -9.36 38.52 -7.79
C GLN A 405 -10.71 38.58 -7.08
N THR A 406 -10.69 39.04 -5.82
CA THR A 406 -11.93 39.36 -5.10
C THR A 406 -12.62 40.52 -5.81
N GLY A 407 -13.92 40.39 -6.06
CA GLY A 407 -14.73 41.32 -6.85
C GLY A 407 -14.85 40.94 -8.32
N ASP A 408 -14.07 39.97 -8.82
CA ASP A 408 -14.22 39.49 -10.18
C ASP A 408 -15.50 38.66 -10.33
N GLU A 409 -16.06 38.67 -11.54
CA GLU A 409 -17.18 37.83 -11.93
C GLU A 409 -16.68 36.49 -12.48
N VAL A 410 -17.36 35.40 -12.11
CA VAL A 410 -17.11 34.04 -12.59
C VAL A 410 -18.41 33.40 -13.09
N SER A 411 -18.27 32.41 -13.97
CA SER A 411 -19.41 31.61 -14.44
C SER A 411 -19.54 30.32 -13.63
N VAL A 412 -20.70 30.10 -13.03
CA VAL A 412 -21.07 28.85 -12.36
C VAL A 412 -21.91 28.00 -13.30
N TYR A 413 -21.36 26.86 -13.72
CA TYR A 413 -22.01 25.86 -14.56
C TYR A 413 -22.69 24.83 -13.66
N GLN A 414 -24.01 24.90 -13.57
CA GLN A 414 -24.84 23.96 -12.82
C GLN A 414 -25.35 22.85 -13.75
N PHE A 415 -24.92 21.63 -13.48
CA PHE A 415 -25.36 20.44 -14.19
C PHE A 415 -26.49 19.74 -13.44
N LYS A 416 -27.36 19.04 -14.18
CA LYS A 416 -28.51 18.34 -13.58
C LYS A 416 -28.10 17.06 -12.84
N GLY A 417 -27.03 16.40 -13.28
CA GLY A 417 -26.66 15.06 -12.85
C GLY A 417 -27.49 13.98 -13.53
N ARG A 418 -26.88 12.85 -13.87
CA ARG A 418 -27.57 11.70 -14.46
C ARG A 418 -28.72 11.16 -13.60
N PHE A 419 -28.63 11.27 -12.28
CA PHE A 419 -29.64 10.82 -11.33
C PHE A 419 -30.39 11.98 -10.65
N ASN A 420 -30.45 13.14 -11.30
CA ASN A 420 -30.97 14.38 -10.70
C ASN A 420 -30.24 14.72 -9.38
N ILE A 421 -28.91 14.58 -9.37
CA ILE A 421 -28.04 15.02 -8.29
C ILE A 421 -27.23 16.18 -8.87
N PRO A 422 -27.68 17.43 -8.69
CA PRO A 422 -27.02 18.59 -9.26
C PRO A 422 -25.61 18.77 -8.73
N TRP A 423 -24.73 19.22 -9.60
CA TRP A 423 -23.33 19.47 -9.30
C TRP A 423 -22.82 20.67 -10.10
N VAL A 424 -21.80 21.35 -9.58
CA VAL A 424 -21.34 22.63 -10.13
C VAL A 424 -19.86 22.59 -10.52
N VAL A 425 -19.54 23.36 -11.55
CA VAL A 425 -18.18 23.72 -11.97
C VAL A 425 -18.09 25.22 -12.09
N VAL A 426 -16.98 25.82 -11.66
CA VAL A 426 -16.73 27.26 -11.78
C VAL A 426 -15.62 27.46 -12.80
N ASP A 427 -15.81 28.44 -13.69
CA ASP A 427 -14.82 28.82 -14.70
C ASP A 427 -14.83 30.35 -14.88
N TYR A 428 -13.91 30.86 -15.70
CA TYR A 428 -13.87 32.27 -16.10
C TYR A 428 -15.23 32.76 -16.62
N ALA A 429 -15.58 34.01 -16.34
CA ALA A 429 -16.76 34.65 -16.91
C ALA A 429 -16.69 34.63 -18.44
N ARG A 430 -17.85 34.42 -19.08
CA ARG A 430 -18.01 34.44 -20.53
C ARG A 430 -18.34 35.81 -21.07
#